data_AF-A0A1G6TF21-F1
#
_entry.id   AF-A0A1G6TF21-F1
#
_cell.length_a   1.000
_cell.length_b   1.000
_cell.length_c   1.000
_cell.angle_alpha   90.00
_cell.angle_beta   90.00
_cell.angle_gamma   90.00
#
_symmetry.space_group_name_H-M   'P 1'
#
loop_
_entity.id
_entity.type
_entity.pdbx_description
1 polymer ?
#
loop_
_entity_poly.entity_id
_entity_poly.type
_entity_poly.pdbx_seq_one_letter_code
_entity_poly.pdbx_strand_id
1 'polypeptide(L)'
;MEPLGFGYRRLYLAFLDADGLMLPDLVEIDGVPASADPRECRQLLTMCAGVLHDVDSAASLAILYCRPGPGPVRAADRTWPQALRTAAARQGASLWPTHVACDDFLTLP
;
A
#
# COMPACT_ATOMS: atom_id res chain seq x y z
N MET A 1 7.87 23.98 1.89
CA MET A 1 7.90 22.51 1.70
C MET A 1 8.24 22.32 0.25
N GLU A 2 9.42 21.78 -0.05
CA GLU A 2 9.68 21.31 -1.42
C GLU A 2 8.68 20.18 -1.73
N PRO A 3 8.27 19.99 -3.00
CA PRO A 3 7.37 18.90 -3.35
C PRO A 3 7.95 17.57 -2.85
N LEU A 4 7.08 16.67 -2.36
CA LEU A 4 7.52 15.35 -1.86
C LEU A 4 8.31 14.56 -2.92
N GLY A 5 8.20 14.96 -4.19
CA GLY A 5 9.20 14.66 -5.21
C GLY A 5 9.10 13.25 -5.75
N PHE A 6 7.89 12.66 -5.76
CA PHE A 6 7.68 11.31 -6.26
C PHE A 6 7.87 11.29 -7.78
N GLY A 7 9.09 11.03 -8.25
CA GLY A 7 9.42 11.01 -9.69
C GLY A 7 8.72 9.90 -10.48
N TYR A 8 8.15 8.90 -9.80
CA TYR A 8 7.43 7.79 -10.41
C TYR A 8 6.44 7.18 -9.41
N ARG A 9 5.48 6.42 -9.94
CA ARG A 9 4.49 5.70 -9.13
C ARG A 9 5.15 4.54 -8.40
N ARG A 10 4.79 4.35 -7.13
CA ARG A 10 5.33 3.26 -6.31
C ARG A 10 4.38 2.87 -5.19
N LEU A 11 4.63 1.72 -4.59
CA LEU A 11 4.04 1.30 -3.33
C LEU A 11 5.12 1.21 -2.26
N TYR A 12 4.81 1.69 -1.06
CA TYR A 12 5.53 1.33 0.16
C TYR A 12 4.68 0.38 0.98
N LEU A 13 5.30 -0.70 1.45
CA LEU A 13 4.68 -1.72 2.28
C LEU A 13 5.46 -1.80 3.60
N ALA A 14 4.75 -1.53 4.69
CA ALA A 14 5.26 -1.63 6.05
C ALA A 14 4.55 -2.76 6.76
N PHE A 15 5.33 -3.73 7.27
CA PHE A 15 4.82 -4.77 8.14
C PHE A 15 4.85 -4.24 9.57
N LEU A 16 3.75 -4.45 10.30
CA LEU A 16 3.57 -4.04 11.67
C LEU A 16 3.40 -5.29 12.53
N ASP A 17 4.09 -5.33 13.66
CA ASP A 17 3.92 -6.41 14.64
C ASP A 17 2.55 -6.34 15.35
N ALA A 18 2.34 -7.25 16.32
CA ALA A 18 1.10 -7.32 17.09
C ALA A 18 0.80 -6.05 17.92
N ASP A 19 1.83 -5.26 18.26
CA ASP A 19 1.70 -3.99 18.98
C ASP A 19 1.52 -2.79 18.02
N GLY A 20 1.52 -3.04 16.71
CA GLY A 20 1.40 -2.02 15.68
C GLY A 20 2.71 -1.26 15.41
N LEU A 21 3.85 -1.77 15.90
CA LEU A 21 5.16 -1.20 15.62
C LEU A 21 5.67 -1.69 14.27
N MET A 22 6.22 -0.75 13.50
CA MET A 22 6.77 -1.07 12.19
C MET A 22 8.04 -1.90 12.33
N LEU A 23 8.09 -3.02 11.62
CA LEU A 23 9.31 -3.81 11.48
C LEU A 23 10.38 -3.01 10.72
N PRO A 24 11.67 -3.33 10.88
CA PRO A 24 12.75 -2.56 10.26
C PRO A 24 12.68 -2.50 8.73
N ASP A 25 12.13 -3.54 8.11
CA ASP A 25 12.08 -3.67 6.65
C ASP A 25 10.87 -2.94 6.06
N LEU A 26 11.15 -1.89 5.29
CA LEU A 26 10.19 -1.21 4.43
C LEU A 26 10.37 -1.69 2.99
N VAL A 27 9.35 -2.34 2.43
CA VAL A 27 9.40 -2.83 1.06
C VAL A 27 8.92 -1.75 0.10
N GLU A 28 9.68 -1.52 -0.95
CA GLU A 28 9.40 -0.56 -2.02
C GLU A 28 9.16 -1.29 -3.34
N ILE A 29 8.07 -0.95 -4.02
CA ILE A 29 7.73 -1.47 -5.35
C ILE A 29 7.59 -0.30 -6.31
N ASP A 30 8.55 -0.17 -7.20
CA ASP A 30 8.63 0.95 -8.14
C ASP A 30 7.95 0.65 -9.48
N GLY A 31 7.57 1.72 -10.18
CA GLY A 31 7.05 1.63 -11.55
C GLY A 31 5.65 1.03 -11.65
N VAL A 32 4.87 1.05 -10.57
CA VAL A 32 3.52 0.49 -10.56
C VAL A 32 2.58 1.26 -11.50
N PRO A 33 1.57 0.61 -12.10
CA PRO A 33 0.64 1.27 -13.01
C PRO A 33 -0.22 2.34 -12.31
N ALA A 34 -0.81 3.22 -13.13
CA ALA A 34 -1.69 4.28 -12.63
C ALA A 34 -2.99 3.76 -12.01
N SER A 35 -3.41 2.55 -12.39
CA SER A 35 -4.54 1.83 -11.82
C SER A 35 -4.11 0.43 -11.43
N ALA A 36 -4.63 -0.05 -10.31
CA ALA A 36 -4.34 -1.40 -9.82
C ALA A 36 -4.95 -2.48 -10.71
N ASP A 37 -4.20 -3.55 -10.97
CA ASP A 37 -4.76 -4.81 -11.46
C ASP A 37 -5.17 -5.68 -10.26
N PRO A 38 -6.47 -6.04 -10.12
CA PRO A 38 -6.95 -6.88 -9.03
C PRO A 38 -6.23 -8.24 -8.92
N ARG A 39 -5.74 -8.80 -10.03
CA ARG A 39 -4.99 -10.05 -10.04
C ARG A 39 -3.62 -9.87 -9.41
N GLU A 40 -2.91 -8.80 -9.76
CA GLU A 40 -1.59 -8.47 -9.21
C GLU A 40 -1.71 -8.12 -7.72
N CYS A 41 -2.72 -7.32 -7.33
CA CYS A 41 -3.00 -7.04 -5.91
C CYS A 41 -3.24 -8.31 -5.11
N ARG A 42 -3.98 -9.29 -5.66
CA ARG A 42 -4.18 -10.57 -4.99
C ARG A 42 -2.87 -11.32 -4.80
N GLN A 43 -2.03 -11.38 -5.83
CA GLN A 43 -0.72 -12.06 -5.74
C GLN A 43 0.19 -11.39 -4.71
N LEU A 44 0.24 -10.06 -4.70
CA LEU A 44 0.97 -9.27 -3.71
C LEU A 44 0.49 -9.61 -2.28
N LEU A 45 -0.81 -9.57 -2.05
CA LEU A 45 -1.39 -9.82 -0.72
C LEU A 45 -1.26 -11.28 -0.29
N THR A 46 -1.22 -12.24 -1.21
CA THR A 46 -0.87 -13.63 -0.88
C THR A 46 0.56 -13.74 -0.36
N MET A 47 1.52 -13.06 -0.99
CA MET A 47 2.92 -13.03 -0.50
C MET A 47 3.01 -12.34 0.85
N CYS A 48 2.36 -11.19 1.02
CA CYS A 48 2.35 -10.47 2.29
C CYS A 48 1.68 -11.28 3.41
N ALA A 49 0.60 -12.03 3.12
CA ALA A 49 -0.05 -12.88 4.12
C ALA A 49 0.89 -13.97 4.66
N GLY A 50 1.76 -14.52 3.80
CA GLY A 50 2.81 -15.45 4.24
C GLY A 50 3.78 -14.78 5.20
N VAL A 51 4.27 -13.58 4.85
CA VAL A 51 5.19 -12.82 5.73
C VAL A 51 4.52 -12.46 7.06
N LEU A 52 3.25 -12.01 7.05
CA LEU A 52 2.51 -11.71 8.28
C LEU A 52 2.40 -12.94 9.17
N HIS A 53 2.10 -14.11 8.60
CA HIS A 53 2.01 -15.36 9.34
C HIS A 53 3.34 -15.74 10.02
N ASP A 54 4.46 -15.48 9.35
CA ASP A 54 5.80 -15.75 9.90
C ASP A 54 6.22 -14.76 11.00
N VAL A 55 5.68 -13.54 10.98
CA VAL A 55 5.94 -12.51 12.01
C VAL A 55 5.13 -12.78 13.27
N ASP A 56 3.80 -12.71 13.16
CA ASP A 56 2.84 -12.96 14.24
C ASP A 56 1.42 -13.08 13.67
N SER A 57 0.57 -13.91 14.26
CA SER A 57 -0.84 -14.03 13.87
C SER A 57 -1.65 -12.72 13.92
N ALA A 58 -1.24 -11.76 14.76
CA ALA A 58 -1.82 -10.43 14.91
C ALA A 58 -1.07 -9.34 14.13
N ALA A 59 0.00 -9.69 13.42
CA ALA A 59 0.72 -8.76 12.56
C ALA A 59 -0.21 -8.18 11.48
N SER A 60 0.11 -6.96 11.04
CA SER A 60 -0.68 -6.26 10.04
C SER A 60 0.19 -5.55 9.01
N LEU A 61 -0.43 -5.19 7.88
CA LEU A 61 0.23 -4.54 6.76
C LEU A 61 -0.32 -3.13 6.61
N ALA A 62 0.57 -2.15 6.42
CA ALA A 62 0.23 -0.81 5.97
C ALA A 62 0.80 -0.57 4.58
N ILE A 63 0.00 0.03 3.70
CA ILE A 63 0.39 0.32 2.31
C ILE A 63 0.18 1.80 2.00
N LEU A 64 1.17 2.40 1.36
CA LEU A 64 1.11 3.74 0.79
C LEU A 64 1.31 3.66 -0.73
N TYR A 65 0.35 4.15 -1.50
CA TYR A 65 0.50 4.36 -2.95
C TYR A 65 0.93 5.80 -3.23
N CYS A 66 2.07 5.97 -3.89
CA CYS A 66 2.58 7.27 -4.28
C CYS A 66 2.46 7.48 -5.79
N ARG A 67 2.17 8.70 -6.20
CA ARG A 67 2.17 9.09 -7.62
C ARG A 67 2.82 10.46 -7.85
N PRO A 68 3.39 10.69 -9.04
CA PRO A 68 3.93 12.00 -9.41
C PRO A 68 2.84 13.06 -9.55
N GLY A 69 3.26 14.29 -9.31
CA GLY A 69 2.56 15.52 -9.64
C GLY A 69 1.56 15.97 -8.59
N PRO A 70 1.16 17.25 -8.68
CA PRO A 70 0.24 17.87 -7.74
C PRO A 70 -1.22 17.45 -7.95
N GLY A 71 -2.08 17.97 -7.09
CA GLY A 71 -3.54 17.96 -7.24
C GLY A 71 -4.24 16.72 -6.67
N PRO A 72 -5.59 16.73 -6.60
CA PRO A 72 -6.39 15.83 -5.76
C PRO A 72 -6.29 14.34 -6.15
N VAL A 73 -6.78 13.46 -5.28
CA VAL A 73 -6.90 12.02 -5.57
C VAL A 73 -7.72 11.82 -6.84
N ARG A 74 -7.13 11.15 -7.83
CA ARG A 74 -7.76 10.88 -9.13
C ARG A 74 -8.57 9.60 -9.06
N ALA A 75 -9.54 9.43 -9.97
CA ALA A 75 -10.34 8.21 -10.03
C ALA A 75 -9.46 6.94 -10.19
N ALA A 76 -8.37 7.02 -10.96
CA ALA A 76 -7.42 5.92 -11.12
C ALA A 76 -6.70 5.58 -9.80
N ASP A 77 -6.36 6.59 -8.99
CA ASP A 77 -5.67 6.39 -7.71
C ASP A 77 -6.54 5.61 -6.72
N ARG A 78 -7.87 5.76 -6.79
CA ARG A 78 -8.83 5.03 -5.92
C ARG A 78 -8.86 3.53 -6.19
N THR A 79 -8.39 3.09 -7.37
CA THR A 79 -8.38 1.67 -7.71
C THR A 79 -7.41 0.86 -6.84
N TRP A 80 -6.30 1.46 -6.41
CA TRP A 80 -5.32 0.85 -5.50
C TRP A 80 -5.92 0.46 -4.13
N PRO A 81 -6.43 1.40 -3.31
CA PRO A 81 -7.05 1.08 -2.03
C PRO A 81 -8.20 0.09 -2.17
N GLN A 82 -9.01 0.25 -3.22
CA GLN A 82 -10.14 -0.66 -3.46
C GLN A 82 -9.66 -2.09 -3.77
N ALA A 83 -8.74 -2.26 -4.71
CA ALA A 83 -8.22 -3.56 -5.11
C ALA A 83 -7.44 -4.25 -3.97
N LEU A 84 -6.61 -3.50 -3.25
CA LEU A 84 -5.83 -4.01 -2.12
C LEU A 84 -6.75 -4.43 -0.96
N ARG A 85 -7.76 -3.63 -0.62
CA ARG A 85 -8.75 -4.00 0.41
C ARG A 85 -9.51 -5.26 0.04
N THR A 86 -9.97 -5.37 -1.21
CA THR A 86 -10.66 -6.57 -1.70
C THR A 86 -9.73 -7.79 -1.70
N ALA A 87 -8.46 -7.63 -2.06
CA ALA A 87 -7.48 -8.70 -2.03
C ALA A 87 -7.19 -9.16 -0.59
N ALA A 88 -6.94 -8.24 0.33
CA ALA A 88 -6.66 -8.54 1.74
C ALA A 88 -7.80 -9.31 2.40
N ALA A 89 -9.05 -8.86 2.20
CA ALA A 89 -10.24 -9.55 2.71
C ALA A 89 -10.35 -11.00 2.22
N ARG A 90 -9.87 -11.30 1.02
CA ARG A 90 -9.88 -12.67 0.45
C ARG A 90 -8.73 -13.54 0.94
N GLN A 91 -7.59 -12.94 1.29
CA GLN A 91 -6.39 -13.66 1.73
C GLN A 91 -6.28 -13.75 3.26
N GLY A 92 -7.17 -13.09 4.02
CA GLY A 92 -7.10 -13.05 5.47
C GLY A 92 -5.97 -12.17 6.01
N ALA A 93 -5.36 -11.33 5.16
CA ALA A 93 -4.33 -10.40 5.59
C ALA A 93 -4.95 -9.22 6.36
N SER A 94 -4.44 -8.94 7.55
CA SER A 94 -4.81 -7.73 8.31
C SER A 94 -4.19 -6.51 7.63
N LEU A 95 -5.01 -5.71 6.94
CA LEU A 95 -4.58 -4.56 6.15
C LEU A 95 -5.16 -3.26 6.72
N TRP A 96 -4.28 -2.33 7.08
CA TRP A 96 -4.63 -0.95 7.42
C TRP A 96 -5.17 -0.20 6.19
N PRO A 97 -5.99 0.85 6.38
CA PRO A 97 -6.44 1.70 5.28
C PRO A 97 -5.27 2.15 4.39
N THR A 98 -5.34 1.81 3.10
CA THR A 98 -4.30 2.20 2.14
C THR A 98 -4.35 3.69 1.91
N HIS A 99 -3.23 4.36 2.14
CA HIS A 99 -3.10 5.80 1.91
C HIS A 99 -2.65 6.07 0.48
N VAL A 100 -3.00 7.24 -0.03
CA VAL A 100 -2.55 7.76 -1.32
C VAL A 100 -1.76 9.05 -1.08
N ALA A 101 -0.54 9.11 -1.60
CA ALA A 101 0.30 10.29 -1.58
C ALA A 101 0.61 10.80 -2.99
N CYS A 102 0.73 12.12 -3.09
CA CYS A 102 1.24 12.83 -4.26
C CYS A 102 2.26 13.88 -3.81
N ASP A 103 2.70 14.76 -4.71
CA ASP A 103 3.71 15.77 -4.37
C ASP A 103 3.23 16.84 -3.37
N ASP A 104 1.91 16.96 -3.15
CA ASP A 104 1.30 18.00 -2.31
C ASP A 104 0.66 17.47 -1.01
N PHE A 105 0.21 16.22 -0.97
CA PHE A 105 -0.54 15.68 0.18
C PHE A 105 -0.46 14.17 0.32
N LEU A 106 -0.83 13.70 1.51
CA LEU A 106 -1.10 12.30 1.85
C LEU A 106 -2.53 12.21 2.40
N THR A 107 -3.33 11.26 1.91
CA THR A 107 -4.75 11.13 2.31
C THR A 107 -5.26 9.69 2.30
N LEU A 108 -6.40 9.48 2.97
CA LEU A 108 -7.23 8.29 2.85
C LEU A 108 -8.37 8.56 1.85
N PRO A 109 -8.50 7.77 0.77
CA PRO A 109 -9.50 8.04 -0.27
C PRO A 109 -10.92 7.53 0.05
#